data_AF-A0AAW8LIX0-F1
#
_entry.id   AF-A0AAW8LIX0-F1
#
_cell.length_a   1.000
_cell.length_b   1.000
_cell.length_c   1.000
_cell.angle_alpha   90.00
_cell.angle_beta   90.00
_cell.angle_gamma   90.00
#
_symmetry.space_group_name_H-M   'P 1'
#
loop_
_entity.id
_entity.type
_entity.pdbx_description
1 polymer ?
#
loop_
_entity_poly.entity_id
_entity_poly.type
_entity_poly.pdbx_seq_one_letter_code
_entity_poly.pdbx_strand_id
1 'polypeptide(L)'
;MGTLTAQHIRQALIQIAERNGYPHYSLIVQRAVIDAFRTGQHHHLKSAVMSEPVSAQAIMSQYDVRIREAKMITRGYGMTNVLAVAANMETQYLNNILCGRIGLNESDWARIEAGIKAIERKPDYYRKYRKAIKTVKEEWKSQNPAQCSNKQNVQMNSMFN
;
A
#
# COMPACT_ATOMS: atom_id res chain seq x y z
N MET A 1 -26.79 -13.97 -5.37
CA MET A 1 -26.24 -12.63 -5.07
C MET A 1 -24.84 -12.82 -4.51
N GLY A 2 -23.80 -12.28 -5.16
CA GLY A 2 -22.43 -12.42 -4.66
C GLY A 2 -22.24 -11.67 -3.35
N THR A 3 -21.69 -12.32 -2.33
CA THR A 3 -21.38 -11.69 -1.04
C THR A 3 -20.28 -10.65 -1.22
N LEU A 4 -20.59 -9.37 -1.04
CA LEU A 4 -19.60 -8.30 -1.02
C LEU A 4 -18.61 -8.54 0.13
N THR A 5 -17.31 -8.50 -0.19
CA THR A 5 -16.27 -8.65 0.83
C THR A 5 -16.18 -7.39 1.69
N ALA A 6 -15.69 -7.52 2.93
CA ALA A 6 -15.44 -6.38 3.81
C ALA A 6 -14.52 -5.32 3.16
N GLN A 7 -13.62 -5.76 2.27
CA GLN A 7 -12.71 -4.89 1.53
C GLN A 7 -13.44 -4.07 0.46
N HIS A 8 -14.33 -4.70 -0.31
CA HIS A 8 -15.17 -4.01 -1.28
C HIS A 8 -16.01 -2.93 -0.58
N ILE A 9 -16.61 -3.27 0.56
CA ILE A 9 -17.42 -2.34 1.35
C ILE A 9 -16.59 -1.13 1.79
N ARG A 10 -15.36 -1.31 2.30
CA ARG A 10 -14.50 -0.20 2.71
C ARG A 10 -14.10 0.69 1.54
N GLN A 11 -13.75 0.10 0.40
CA GLN A 11 -13.35 0.87 -0.77
C GLN A 11 -14.52 1.66 -1.36
N ALA A 12 -15.72 1.07 -1.40
CA ALA A 12 -16.95 1.78 -1.78
C ALA A 12 -17.21 2.98 -0.85
N LEU A 13 -17.07 2.79 0.47
CA LEU A 13 -17.24 3.87 1.44
C LEU A 13 -16.24 5.02 1.24
N ILE A 14 -15.00 4.70 0.88
CA ILE A 14 -13.99 5.72 0.54
C ILE A 14 -14.42 6.50 -0.70
N GLN A 15 -14.79 5.82 -1.77
CA GLN A 15 -15.21 6.44 -3.03
C GLN A 15 -16.47 7.31 -2.86
N ILE A 16 -17.45 6.84 -2.07
CA ILE A 16 -18.65 7.59 -1.72
C ILE A 16 -18.29 8.86 -0.95
N ALA A 17 -17.40 8.79 0.04
CA ALA A 17 -16.99 9.95 0.80
C ALA A 17 -16.27 10.98 -0.09
N GLU A 18 -15.31 10.52 -0.91
CA GLU A 18 -14.56 11.37 -1.84
C GLU A 18 -15.46 12.05 -2.87
N ARG A 19 -16.38 11.30 -3.50
CA ARG A 19 -17.32 11.86 -4.49
C ARG A 19 -18.20 12.96 -3.92
N ASN A 20 -18.59 12.84 -2.65
CA ASN A 20 -19.45 13.81 -1.99
C ASN A 20 -18.66 14.91 -1.26
N GLY A 21 -17.32 14.91 -1.33
CA GLY A 21 -16.48 15.87 -0.61
C GLY A 21 -16.53 15.73 0.92
N TYR A 22 -16.91 14.55 1.42
CA TYR A 22 -17.00 14.27 2.85
C TYR A 22 -15.68 13.75 3.41
N PRO A 23 -15.41 13.97 4.71
CA PRO A 23 -14.34 13.26 5.40
C PRO A 23 -14.58 11.75 5.34
N HIS A 24 -13.49 10.97 5.30
CA HIS A 24 -13.58 9.52 5.29
C HIS A 24 -14.37 9.00 6.50
N TYR A 25 -15.26 8.03 6.26
CA TYR A 25 -16.04 7.38 7.31
C TYR A 25 -15.12 6.77 8.37
N SER A 26 -15.47 6.98 9.64
CA SER A 26 -14.72 6.43 10.77
C SER A 26 -14.75 4.90 10.77
N LEU A 27 -13.78 4.28 11.47
CA LEU A 27 -13.69 2.83 11.58
C LEU A 27 -14.96 2.20 12.17
N ILE A 28 -15.63 2.90 13.08
CA ILE A 28 -16.88 2.46 13.72
C ILE A 28 -17.99 2.34 12.67
N VAL A 29 -18.14 3.37 11.82
CA VAL A 29 -19.14 3.37 10.74
C VAL A 29 -18.83 2.28 9.72
N GLN A 30 -17.56 2.13 9.32
CA GLN A 30 -17.16 1.07 8.38
C GLN A 30 -17.52 -0.33 8.92
N ARG A 31 -17.29 -0.59 10.21
CA ARG A 31 -17.64 -1.87 10.85
C ARG A 31 -19.15 -2.08 10.89
N ALA A 32 -19.93 -1.06 11.27
CA ALA A 32 -21.39 -1.14 11.30
C ALA A 32 -21.97 -1.48 9.91
N VAL A 33 -21.44 -0.89 8.84
CA VAL A 33 -21.85 -1.22 7.46
C VAL A 33 -21.51 -2.67 7.12
N ILE A 34 -20.28 -3.12 7.42
CA ILE A 34 -19.85 -4.51 7.16
C ILE A 34 -20.73 -5.51 7.91
N ASP A 35 -21.02 -5.25 9.17
CA ASP A 35 -21.85 -6.14 9.99
C ASP A 35 -23.30 -6.14 9.51
N ALA A 36 -23.82 -5.00 9.04
CA ALA A 36 -25.14 -4.92 8.42
C ALA A 36 -25.23 -5.73 7.09
N PHE A 37 -24.14 -5.82 6.32
CA PHE A 37 -24.07 -6.73 5.17
C PHE A 37 -24.03 -8.21 5.59
N ARG A 38 -23.29 -8.55 6.65
CA ARG A 38 -23.14 -9.93 7.14
C ARG A 38 -24.39 -10.48 7.81
N THR A 39 -25.07 -9.66 8.60
CA THR A 39 -26.21 -10.06 9.43
C THR A 39 -27.55 -9.79 8.77
N GLY A 40 -27.56 -9.21 7.56
CA GLY A 40 -28.78 -8.81 6.87
C GLY A 40 -29.47 -7.57 7.46
N GLN A 41 -28.92 -6.95 8.51
CA GLN A 41 -29.50 -5.76 9.13
C GLN A 41 -29.56 -4.55 8.19
N HIS A 42 -30.47 -3.62 8.49
CA HIS A 42 -30.62 -2.38 7.75
C HIS A 42 -29.51 -1.38 8.13
N HIS A 43 -28.91 -0.74 7.12
CA HIS A 43 -27.99 0.38 7.32
C HIS A 43 -28.11 1.33 6.11
N HIS A 44 -28.23 2.63 6.35
CA HIS A 44 -28.54 3.63 5.31
C HIS A 44 -27.52 3.64 4.16
N LEU A 45 -26.26 3.33 4.42
CA LEU A 45 -25.19 3.23 3.40
C LEU A 45 -25.19 1.94 2.57
N LYS A 46 -26.01 0.91 2.87
CA LYS A 46 -25.96 -0.38 2.15
C LYS A 46 -26.26 -0.24 0.67
N SER A 47 -27.34 0.48 0.33
CA SER A 47 -27.74 0.67 -1.07
C SER A 47 -26.67 1.43 -1.86
N ALA A 48 -26.10 2.47 -1.26
CA ALA A 48 -25.01 3.25 -1.87
C ALA A 48 -23.76 2.39 -2.11
N VAL A 49 -23.37 1.56 -1.13
CA VAL A 49 -22.23 0.65 -1.25
C VAL A 49 -22.46 -0.41 -2.32
N MET A 50 -23.67 -0.95 -2.46
CA MET A 50 -23.98 -1.93 -3.51
C MET A 50 -23.96 -1.33 -4.92
N SER A 51 -24.30 -0.06 -5.06
CA SER A 51 -24.28 0.64 -6.35
C SER A 51 -22.90 1.15 -6.75
N GLU A 52 -21.92 1.12 -5.85
CA GLU A 52 -20.62 1.72 -6.11
C GLU A 52 -19.74 0.76 -6.94
N PRO A 53 -19.26 1.18 -8.13
CA PRO A 53 -18.42 0.35 -8.97
C PRO A 53 -16.98 0.32 -8.42
N VAL A 54 -16.72 -0.58 -7.47
CA VAL A 54 -15.37 -0.80 -6.96
C VAL A 54 -14.61 -1.76 -7.88
N SER A 55 -13.58 -1.27 -8.56
CA SER A 55 -12.69 -2.13 -9.34
C SER A 55 -11.86 -3.05 -8.42
N ALA A 56 -11.70 -4.32 -8.81
CA ALA A 56 -10.88 -5.27 -8.08
C ALA A 56 -9.42 -4.79 -7.93
N GLN A 57 -8.91 -4.06 -8.93
CA GLN A 57 -7.60 -3.41 -8.91
C GLN A 57 -7.44 -2.40 -7.75
N ALA A 58 -8.48 -1.61 -7.44
CA ALA A 58 -8.42 -0.64 -6.35
C ALA A 58 -8.28 -1.31 -4.98
N ILE A 59 -8.97 -2.45 -4.78
CA ILE A 59 -8.90 -3.25 -3.56
C ILE A 59 -7.52 -3.89 -3.37
N MET A 60 -6.91 -4.38 -4.46
CA MET A 60 -5.60 -5.05 -4.40
C MET A 60 -4.46 -4.07 -4.09
N SER A 61 -4.54 -2.81 -4.54
CA SER A 61 -3.45 -1.83 -4.38
C SER A 61 -3.12 -1.46 -2.92
N GLN A 62 -4.09 -1.55 -1.99
CA GLN A 62 -3.88 -1.18 -0.58
C GLN A 62 -3.18 -2.27 0.24
N TYR A 63 -3.18 -3.50 -0.26
CA TYR A 63 -2.53 -4.66 0.39
C TYR A 63 -1.32 -5.17 -0.39
N ASP A 64 -0.99 -4.56 -1.52
CA ASP A 64 0.22 -4.89 -2.24
C ASP A 64 1.44 -4.55 -1.37
N VAL A 65 2.15 -5.58 -0.93
CA VAL A 65 3.36 -5.46 -0.11
C VAL A 65 4.37 -4.54 -0.79
N ARG A 66 4.38 -4.52 -2.13
CA ARG A 66 5.21 -3.67 -2.98
C ARG A 66 4.90 -2.18 -2.80
N ILE A 67 3.61 -1.82 -2.82
CA ILE A 67 3.16 -0.44 -2.57
C ILE A 67 3.49 -0.03 -1.13
N ARG A 68 3.34 -0.95 -0.17
CA ARG A 68 3.68 -0.68 1.22
C ARG A 68 5.17 -0.41 1.38
N GLU A 69 6.04 -1.24 0.79
CA GLU A 69 7.49 -1.07 0.82
C GLU A 69 7.91 0.27 0.20
N ALA A 70 7.37 0.59 -0.99
CA ALA A 70 7.64 1.87 -1.65
C ALA A 70 7.16 3.06 -0.80
N LYS A 71 5.98 2.96 -0.15
CA LYS A 71 5.50 3.98 0.80
C LYS A 71 6.43 4.19 1.98
N MET A 72 7.04 3.14 2.50
CA MET A 72 7.97 3.28 3.64
C MET A 72 9.20 4.09 3.25
N ILE A 73 9.72 3.89 2.04
CA ILE A 73 10.86 4.63 1.52
C ILE A 73 10.47 6.09 1.24
N THR A 74 9.24 6.34 0.79
CA THR A 74 8.73 7.68 0.48
C THR A 74 8.12 8.44 1.66
N ARG A 75 8.11 7.87 2.88
CA ARG A 75 7.61 8.56 4.10
C ARG A 75 8.36 9.84 4.45
N GLY A 76 9.65 9.94 4.09
CA GLY A 76 10.45 11.14 4.34
C GLY A 76 10.05 12.30 3.43
N TYR A 77 10.13 13.54 3.92
CA TYR A 77 9.85 14.73 3.12
C TYR A 77 10.71 14.75 1.83
N GLY A 78 10.07 14.90 0.67
CA GLY A 78 10.76 14.91 -0.64
C GLY A 78 11.21 13.54 -1.15
N MET A 79 11.02 12.45 -0.40
CA MET A 79 11.45 11.11 -0.84
C MET A 79 10.62 10.56 -2.00
N THR A 80 9.36 10.99 -2.14
CA THR A 80 8.55 10.66 -3.33
C THR A 80 9.19 11.20 -4.60
N ASN A 81 9.68 12.44 -4.60
CA ASN A 81 10.34 13.04 -5.77
C ASN A 81 11.66 12.33 -6.07
N VAL A 82 12.42 12.01 -5.02
CA VAL A 82 13.66 11.23 -5.12
C VAL A 82 13.42 9.87 -5.76
N LEU A 83 12.40 9.14 -5.30
CA LEU A 83 12.05 7.84 -5.86
C LEU A 83 11.52 7.97 -7.29
N ALA A 84 10.73 8.99 -7.58
CA ALA A 84 10.23 9.26 -8.93
C ALA A 84 11.40 9.47 -9.91
N VAL A 85 12.37 10.31 -9.55
CA VAL A 85 13.58 10.53 -10.37
C VAL A 85 14.37 9.24 -10.53
N ALA A 86 14.60 8.49 -9.45
CA ALA A 86 15.36 7.24 -9.50
C ALA A 86 14.67 6.13 -10.32
N ALA A 87 13.33 6.09 -10.31
CA ALA A 87 12.50 5.17 -11.09
C ALA A 87 12.25 5.67 -12.53
N ASN A 88 12.78 6.84 -12.89
CA ASN A 88 12.54 7.54 -14.15
C ASN A 88 11.03 7.77 -14.41
N MET A 89 10.26 8.09 -13.36
CA MET A 89 8.81 8.27 -13.39
C MET A 89 8.43 9.70 -13.04
N GLU A 90 7.27 10.14 -13.53
CA GLU A 90 6.70 11.40 -13.06
C GLU A 90 6.28 11.28 -11.59
N THR A 91 6.56 12.31 -10.80
CA THR A 91 6.26 12.32 -9.35
C THR A 91 4.77 12.14 -9.10
N GLN A 92 3.91 12.81 -9.86
CA GLN A 92 2.46 12.72 -9.72
C GLN A 92 1.96 11.32 -10.07
N TYR A 93 2.53 10.69 -11.09
CA TYR A 93 2.21 9.32 -11.49
C TYR A 93 2.59 8.31 -10.39
N LEU A 94 3.82 8.38 -9.87
CA LEU A 94 4.26 7.57 -8.74
C LEU A 94 3.35 7.78 -7.52
N ASN A 95 3.01 9.02 -7.19
CA ASN A 95 2.13 9.31 -6.06
C ASN A 95 0.73 8.70 -6.25
N ASN A 96 0.19 8.73 -7.46
CA ASN A 96 -1.09 8.10 -7.77
C ASN A 96 -1.03 6.56 -7.65
N ILE A 97 0.08 5.92 -8.03
CA ILE A 97 0.30 4.47 -7.80
C ILE A 97 0.36 4.19 -6.29
N LEU A 98 1.17 4.95 -5.54
CA LEU A 98 1.31 4.75 -4.11
C LEU A 98 -0.02 4.98 -3.39
N CYS A 99 -0.78 6.01 -3.75
CA CYS A 99 -2.11 6.26 -3.20
C CYS A 99 -3.17 5.24 -3.64
N GLY A 100 -2.85 4.29 -4.53
CA GLY A 100 -3.80 3.29 -5.01
C GLY A 100 -4.85 3.84 -6.00
N ARG A 101 -4.60 5.03 -6.56
CA ARG A 101 -5.44 5.65 -7.59
C ARG A 101 -5.20 5.04 -8.96
N ILE A 102 -3.97 4.58 -9.20
CA ILE A 102 -3.57 3.84 -10.40
C ILE A 102 -3.17 2.44 -9.95
N GLY A 103 -3.63 1.42 -10.69
CA GLY A 103 -3.24 0.04 -10.42
C GLY A 103 -1.76 -0.18 -10.69
N LEU A 104 -1.06 -0.83 -9.77
CA LEU A 104 0.34 -1.21 -9.96
C LEU A 104 0.42 -2.37 -10.96
N ASN A 105 1.10 -2.15 -12.08
CA ASN A 105 1.47 -3.20 -13.03
C ASN A 105 2.95 -3.61 -12.83
N GLU A 106 3.36 -4.72 -13.45
CA GLU A 106 4.74 -5.24 -13.29
C GLU A 106 5.80 -4.31 -13.87
N SER A 107 5.52 -3.58 -14.95
CA SER A 107 6.50 -2.65 -15.53
C SER A 107 6.75 -1.43 -14.63
N ASP A 108 5.70 -0.93 -13.98
CA ASP A 108 5.80 0.15 -13.00
C ASP A 108 6.52 -0.35 -11.74
N TRP A 109 6.24 -1.58 -11.30
CA TRP A 109 6.96 -2.15 -10.17
C TRP A 109 8.45 -2.34 -10.46
N ALA A 110 8.83 -2.85 -11.63
CA ALA A 110 10.23 -3.04 -12.01
C ALA A 110 11.01 -1.71 -11.97
N ARG A 111 10.38 -0.61 -12.41
CA ARG A 111 10.96 0.74 -12.35
C ARG A 111 11.10 1.24 -10.92
N ILE A 112 10.06 1.07 -10.09
CA ILE A 112 10.08 1.43 -8.68
C ILE A 112 11.17 0.65 -7.94
N GLU A 113 11.26 -0.66 -8.15
CA GLU A 113 12.28 -1.53 -7.54
C GLU A 113 13.70 -1.13 -7.96
N ALA A 114 13.91 -0.82 -9.25
CA ALA A 114 15.19 -0.31 -9.74
C ALA A 114 15.55 1.04 -9.08
N GLY A 115 14.58 1.94 -8.93
CA GLY A 115 14.75 3.21 -8.25
C GLY A 115 15.12 3.05 -6.77
N ILE A 116 14.47 2.10 -6.07
CA ILE A 116 14.80 1.73 -4.69
C ILE A 116 16.26 1.26 -4.59
N LYS A 117 16.67 0.32 -5.43
CA LYS A 117 18.05 -0.19 -5.47
C LYS A 117 19.06 0.92 -5.77
N ALA A 118 18.72 1.87 -6.63
CA ALA A 118 19.57 3.01 -6.95
C ALA A 118 19.75 3.97 -5.76
N ILE A 119 18.67 4.21 -4.99
CA ILE A 119 18.73 5.00 -3.75
C ILE A 119 19.58 4.30 -2.70
N GLU A 120 19.41 2.98 -2.53
CA GLU A 120 20.19 2.19 -1.57
C GLU A 120 21.69 2.17 -1.90
N ARG A 121 22.06 2.14 -3.20
CA ARG A 121 23.46 2.13 -3.66
C ARG A 121 24.19 3.46 -3.53
N LYS A 122 23.48 4.59 -3.37
CA LYS A 122 24.08 5.94 -3.25
C LYS A 122 23.71 6.61 -1.92
N PRO A 123 24.16 6.06 -0.77
CA PRO A 123 23.71 6.52 0.54
C PRO A 123 24.19 7.93 0.90
N ASP A 124 25.25 8.45 0.25
CA ASP A 124 25.77 9.80 0.50
C ASP A 124 25.00 10.90 -0.25
N TYR A 125 24.41 10.60 -1.41
CA TYR A 125 23.58 11.56 -2.15
C TYR A 125 22.25 11.85 -1.40
N TYR A 126 21.78 10.89 -0.61
CA TYR A 126 20.56 11.00 0.20
C TYR A 126 20.84 11.06 1.70
N ARG A 127 22.04 11.52 2.10
CA ARG A 127 22.52 11.56 3.50
C ARG A 127 21.53 12.23 4.47
N LYS A 128 20.75 13.23 4.02
CA LYS A 128 19.71 13.92 4.80
C LYS A 128 18.52 13.00 5.20
N TYR A 129 18.28 11.93 4.44
CA TYR A 129 17.15 11.02 4.62
C TYR A 129 17.56 9.67 5.24
N ARG A 130 18.86 9.42 5.41
CA ARG A 130 19.47 8.17 5.89
C ARG A 130 19.02 7.76 7.30
N LYS A 131 18.81 8.72 8.20
CA LYS A 131 18.30 8.46 9.56
C LYS A 131 16.87 7.93 9.52
N ALA A 132 16.00 8.54 8.73
CA ALA A 132 14.62 8.10 8.57
C ALA A 132 14.53 6.68 7.99
N ILE A 133 15.32 6.37 6.96
CA ILE A 133 15.34 5.04 6.33
C ILE A 133 15.87 3.96 7.30
N LYS A 134 16.92 4.26 8.08
CA LYS A 134 17.51 3.30 9.02
C LYS A 134 16.56 2.99 10.18
N THR A 135 15.99 4.01 10.83
CA THR A 135 15.05 3.85 11.94
C THR A 135 13.83 3.03 11.52
N VAL A 136 13.29 3.31 10.33
CA VAL A 136 12.15 2.57 9.78
C VAL A 136 12.49 1.11 9.46
N LYS A 137 13.69 0.82 8.94
CA LYS A 137 14.14 -0.54 8.65
C LYS A 137 14.32 -1.37 9.93
N GLU A 138 14.79 -0.75 11.01
CA GLU A 138 14.93 -1.38 12.33
C GLU A 138 13.56 -1.63 12.98
N GLU A 139 12.64 -0.67 12.91
CA GLU A 139 11.25 -0.83 13.36
C GLU A 139 10.52 -1.95 12.62
N TRP A 140 10.68 -2.05 11.30
CA TRP A 140 10.05 -3.11 10.52
C TRP A 140 10.58 -4.50 10.87
N LYS A 141 11.90 -4.65 11.04
CA LYS A 141 12.54 -5.90 11.46
C LYS A 141 12.07 -6.35 12.85
N SER A 142 11.90 -5.38 13.76
CA SER A 142 11.35 -5.64 15.10
C SER A 142 9.89 -6.11 15.05
N GLN A 143 9.09 -5.56 14.14
CA GLN A 143 7.67 -5.90 13.99
C GLN A 143 7.42 -7.17 13.15
N ASN A 144 8.38 -7.62 12.34
CA ASN A 144 8.23 -8.77 11.44
C ASN A 144 9.44 -9.73 11.50
N PRO A 145 9.77 -10.31 12.67
CA PRO A 145 10.97 -11.12 12.85
C PRO A 145 10.98 -12.39 11.98
N ALA A 146 9.80 -13.00 11.74
CA ALA A 146 9.66 -14.22 10.95
C ALA A 146 10.08 -14.06 9.47
N GLN A 147 9.95 -12.87 8.88
CA GLN A 147 10.37 -12.62 7.49
C GLN A 147 11.86 -12.31 7.37
N CYS A 148 12.53 -11.92 8.45
CA CYS A 148 13.97 -11.68 8.47
C CYS A 148 14.81 -12.96 8.63
N SER A 149 14.23 -14.01 9.21
CA SER A 149 14.90 -15.28 9.46
C SER A 149 15.10 -16.15 8.21
N ASN A 150 14.35 -15.91 7.13
CA ASN A 150 14.42 -16.74 5.92
C ASN A 150 15.70 -16.54 5.08
N LYS A 151 16.54 -15.54 5.38
CA LYS A 151 17.85 -15.40 4.72
C LYS A 151 18.95 -16.30 5.31
N GLN A 152 18.78 -16.82 6.53
CA GLN A 152 19.76 -17.75 7.12
C GLN A 152 19.48 -19.22 6.75
N ASN A 153 18.24 -19.61 6.47
CA ASN A 153 17.91 -21.00 6.10
C ASN A 153 18.22 -21.37 4.64
N VAL A 154 18.38 -20.40 3.74
CA VAL A 154 18.78 -20.70 2.35
C VAL A 154 20.29 -21.00 2.25
N GLN A 155 21.10 -20.51 3.21
CA GLN A 155 22.55 -20.75 3.23
C GLN A 155 22.96 -22.08 3.88
N MET A 156 22.10 -22.72 4.69
CA MET A 156 22.40 -24.04 5.27
C MET A 156 21.98 -25.23 4.40
N ASN A 157 21.04 -25.05 3.46
CA ASN A 157 20.61 -26.14 2.58
C ASN A 157 21.46 -26.30 1.30
N SER A 158 22.46 -25.42 1.06
CA SER A 158 23.40 -25.57 -0.07
C SER A 158 24.73 -26.21 0.31
N MET A 159 24.87 -26.71 1.55
CA MET A 159 26.06 -27.46 2.00
C MET A 159 25.79 -28.96 2.19
N PHE A 160 24.58 -29.44 1.88
CA PHE A 160 24.18 -30.85 2.06
C PHE A 160 23.64 -31.55 0.80
N ASN A 161 23.90 -31.02 -0.40
CA ASN A 161 23.71 -31.75 -1.66
C ASN A 161 25.00 -31.73 -2.47
#